data_AF-A0A7V8BEQ7-F1
#
_entry.id   AF-A0A7V8BEQ7-F1
#
_cell.length_a   1.000
_cell.length_b   1.000
_cell.length_c   1.000
_cell.angle_alpha   90.00
_cell.angle_beta   90.00
_cell.angle_gamma   90.00
#
_symmetry.space_group_name_H-M   'P 1'
#
loop_
_entity.id
_entity.type
_entity.pdbx_description
1 polymer ?
#
loop_
_entity_poly.entity_id
_entity_poly.type
_entity_poly.pdbx_seq_one_letter_code
_entity_poly.pdbx_strand_id
1 'polypeptide(L)'
;MSRSGYSEDYGEDNPGLLDLYRHAVDRALQGKRGQAFLKEMLAALDALPNKRLIADQFEDADGDVCALGSVGKARGLDMSKLEPGDNDNVGKLFGIARSMAAEIQFENDDDFCCREKSPEARFARVREWVVSQIRQEDSNA
;
A
#
# COMPACT_ATOMS: atom_id res chain seq x y z
N MET A 1 -7.52 -3.53 -14.28
CA MET A 1 -7.51 -2.37 -13.36
C MET A 1 -7.01 -2.87 -12.02
N SER A 2 -6.16 -2.09 -11.34
CA SER A 2 -5.68 -2.42 -9.98
C SER A 2 -6.86 -2.56 -9.01
N ARG A 3 -6.74 -3.43 -7.99
CA ARG A 3 -7.76 -3.59 -6.94
C ARG A 3 -8.00 -2.31 -6.13
N SER A 4 -7.08 -1.35 -6.22
CA SER A 4 -7.26 0.00 -5.66
C SER A 4 -8.57 0.66 -6.15
N GLY A 5 -9.11 0.20 -7.30
CA GLY A 5 -10.29 0.77 -7.93
C GLY A 5 -9.97 2.01 -8.75
N TYR A 6 -8.69 2.31 -8.98
CA TYR A 6 -8.23 3.49 -9.69
C TYR A 6 -7.75 3.21 -11.12
N SER A 7 -7.95 4.23 -11.95
CA SER A 7 -7.30 4.43 -13.24
C SER A 7 -6.77 5.87 -13.22
N GLU A 8 -5.52 6.11 -13.62
CA GLU A 8 -5.02 7.48 -13.81
C GLU A 8 -5.67 8.16 -15.03
N ASP A 9 -6.42 7.39 -15.84
CA ASP A 9 -7.22 7.85 -16.97
C ASP A 9 -8.58 8.38 -16.50
N TYR A 10 -8.56 9.37 -15.60
CA TYR A 10 -9.73 10.24 -15.40
C TYR A 10 -9.72 11.27 -16.52
N GLY A 11 -10.18 10.85 -17.70
CA GLY A 11 -10.32 11.71 -18.88
C GLY A 11 -11.21 12.95 -18.65
N GLU A 12 -11.45 13.69 -19.72
CA GLU A 12 -12.16 15.00 -19.78
C GLU A 12 -13.48 15.09 -18.98
N ASP A 13 -14.10 13.95 -18.61
CA ASP A 13 -15.35 13.86 -17.87
C ASP A 13 -15.24 14.23 -16.37
N ASN A 14 -14.06 14.21 -15.75
CA ASN A 14 -13.88 14.54 -14.32
C ASN A 14 -12.60 15.35 -14.02
N PRO A 15 -12.45 16.57 -14.58
CA PRO A 15 -11.25 17.38 -14.39
C PRO A 15 -11.04 17.73 -12.90
N GLY A 16 -9.81 17.54 -12.40
CA GLY A 16 -9.40 17.87 -11.03
C GLY A 16 -9.71 16.82 -9.96
N LEU A 17 -10.43 15.73 -10.28
CA LEU A 17 -10.68 14.64 -9.34
C LEU A 17 -9.38 13.90 -8.95
N LEU A 18 -8.48 13.74 -9.92
CA LEU A 18 -7.15 13.16 -9.70
C LEU A 18 -6.33 14.02 -8.72
N ASP A 19 -6.33 15.34 -8.90
CA ASP A 19 -5.58 16.27 -8.02
C ASP A 19 -6.10 16.23 -6.57
N LEU A 20 -7.42 16.24 -6.39
CA LEU A 20 -8.04 16.10 -5.07
C LEU A 20 -7.67 14.78 -4.39
N TYR A 21 -7.63 13.69 -5.15
CA TYR A 21 -7.21 12.39 -4.65
C TYR A 21 -5.73 12.40 -4.26
N ARG A 22 -4.83 12.90 -5.13
CA ARG A 22 -3.40 12.99 -4.83
C ARG A 22 -3.14 13.83 -3.57
N HIS A 23 -3.85 14.94 -3.40
CA HIS A 23 -3.79 15.70 -2.14
C HIS A 23 -4.32 14.93 -0.92
N ALA A 24 -5.34 14.08 -1.08
CA ALA A 24 -5.85 13.24 0.00
C ALA A 24 -4.86 12.12 0.37
N VAL A 25 -4.14 11.57 -0.61
CA VAL A 25 -3.03 10.61 -0.40
C VAL A 25 -1.88 11.29 0.33
N ASP A 26 -1.41 12.44 -0.16
CA ASP A 26 -0.32 13.21 0.45
C ASP A 26 -0.60 13.49 1.93
N ARG A 27 -1.80 14.01 2.24
CA ARG A 27 -2.20 14.30 3.63
C ARG A 27 -2.22 13.04 4.49
N ALA A 28 -2.66 11.91 3.94
CA ALA A 28 -2.71 10.66 4.67
C ALA A 28 -1.31 10.11 4.97
N LEU A 29 -0.42 10.10 3.97
CA LEU A 29 0.96 9.64 4.11
C LEU A 29 1.76 10.54 5.06
N GLN A 30 1.58 11.85 4.97
CA GLN A 30 2.30 12.84 5.78
C GLN A 30 1.79 12.97 7.22
N GLY A 31 0.58 12.50 7.51
CA GLY A 31 -0.02 12.56 8.84
C GLY A 31 0.69 11.65 9.85
N LYS A 32 0.60 11.97 11.14
CA LYS A 32 1.21 11.17 12.23
C LYS A 32 0.87 9.68 12.15
N ARG A 33 -0.40 9.38 11.85
CA ARG A 33 -0.92 8.02 11.71
C ARG A 33 -0.35 7.30 10.48
N GLY A 34 -0.25 8.00 9.35
CA GLY A 34 0.36 7.45 8.14
C GLY A 34 1.85 7.18 8.31
N GLN A 35 2.59 8.10 8.91
CA GLN A 35 4.01 7.92 9.21
C GLN A 35 4.26 6.76 10.17
N ALA A 36 3.44 6.61 11.22
CA ALA A 36 3.52 5.45 12.11
C ALA A 36 3.27 4.14 11.35
N PHE A 37 2.25 4.12 10.49
CA PHE A 37 1.94 2.96 9.67
C PHE A 37 3.05 2.63 8.66
N LEU A 38 3.66 3.62 8.00
CA LEU A 38 4.76 3.40 7.05
C LEU A 38 5.98 2.77 7.74
N LYS A 39 6.34 3.25 8.94
CA LYS A 39 7.43 2.67 9.75
C LYS A 39 7.11 1.22 10.14
N GLU A 40 5.88 0.95 10.55
CA GLU A 40 5.43 -0.41 10.85
C GLU A 40 5.44 -1.32 9.62
N MET A 41 4.97 -0.82 8.49
CA MET A 41 4.97 -1.57 7.22
C MET A 41 6.39 -1.88 6.77
N LEU A 42 7.33 -0.94 6.90
CA LEU A 42 8.74 -1.20 6.62
C LEU A 42 9.28 -2.34 7.50
N ALA A 43 8.99 -2.30 8.81
CA ALA A 43 9.39 -3.36 9.73
C ALA A 43 8.76 -4.71 9.37
N ALA A 44 7.47 -4.73 8.97
CA ALA A 44 6.78 -5.93 8.54
C ALA A 44 7.37 -6.53 7.25
N LEU A 45 7.66 -5.69 6.25
CA LEU A 45 8.34 -6.10 5.01
C LEU A 45 9.74 -6.66 5.29
N ASP A 46 10.49 -6.03 6.20
CA ASP A 46 11.82 -6.49 6.61
C ASP A 46 11.77 -7.78 7.44
N ALA A 47 10.66 -8.06 8.11
CA ALA A 47 10.43 -9.31 8.83
C ALA A 47 9.96 -10.49 7.96
N LEU A 48 9.55 -10.25 6.70
CA LEU A 48 9.10 -11.33 5.81
C LEU A 48 10.21 -12.38 5.60
N PRO A 49 9.89 -13.69 5.70
CA PRO A 49 10.87 -14.77 5.52
C PRO A 49 11.42 -14.81 4.09
N ASN A 50 10.54 -14.57 3.12
CA ASN A 50 10.87 -14.45 1.70
C ASN A 50 10.68 -13.00 1.27
N LYS A 51 11.65 -12.41 0.56
CA LYS A 51 11.59 -11.02 0.08
C LYS A 51 10.78 -10.92 -1.22
N ARG A 52 9.50 -11.28 -1.11
CA ARG A 52 8.55 -11.43 -2.22
C ARG A 52 7.20 -10.87 -1.80
N LEU A 53 6.48 -10.25 -2.73
CA LEU A 53 5.10 -9.80 -2.54
C LEU A 53 4.19 -10.32 -3.65
N ILE A 54 3.00 -10.77 -3.27
CA ILE A 54 1.95 -11.16 -4.23
C ILE A 54 1.12 -9.95 -4.70
N ALA A 55 0.49 -10.09 -5.87
CA ALA A 55 -0.49 -9.15 -6.41
C ALA A 55 -1.91 -9.73 -6.28
N ASP A 56 -2.90 -8.88 -6.50
CA ASP A 56 -4.36 -9.14 -6.46
C ASP A 56 -4.99 -9.78 -5.18
N GLN A 57 -4.21 -10.26 -4.21
CA GLN A 57 -4.69 -10.83 -2.93
C GLN A 57 -3.94 -10.29 -1.69
N PHE A 58 -4.47 -10.51 -0.48
CA PHE A 58 -3.81 -10.11 0.78
C PHE A 58 -2.83 -11.17 1.28
N GLU A 59 -3.26 -12.42 1.22
CA GLU A 59 -2.49 -13.63 1.53
C GLU A 59 -2.94 -14.73 0.59
N ASP A 60 -2.00 -15.53 0.06
CA ASP A 60 -2.31 -16.70 -0.77
C ASP A 60 -2.32 -18.00 0.05
N ALA A 61 -2.52 -19.14 -0.63
CA ALA A 61 -2.56 -20.46 0.00
C ALA A 61 -1.20 -20.90 0.60
N ASP A 62 -0.10 -20.32 0.12
CA ASP A 62 1.26 -20.61 0.60
C ASP A 62 1.67 -19.68 1.76
N GLY A 63 0.84 -18.69 2.07
CA GLY A 63 1.06 -17.71 3.12
C GLY A 63 1.95 -16.53 2.71
N ASP A 64 2.21 -16.36 1.40
CA ASP A 64 2.83 -15.17 0.85
C ASP A 64 1.79 -14.02 0.86
N VAL A 65 2.26 -12.79 1.03
CA VAL A 65 1.39 -11.63 1.31
C VAL A 65 1.70 -10.44 0.42
N CYS A 66 0.73 -9.55 0.26
CA CYS A 66 0.96 -8.24 -0.34
C CYS A 66 1.50 -7.24 0.71
N ALA A 67 1.77 -6.00 0.29
CA ALA A 67 2.26 -4.94 1.18
C ALA A 67 1.40 -4.76 2.44
N LEU A 68 0.08 -4.59 2.30
CA LEU A 68 -0.84 -4.49 3.45
C LEU A 68 -0.96 -5.82 4.20
N GLY A 69 -0.91 -6.94 3.47
CA GLY A 69 -0.93 -8.28 4.06
C GLY A 69 0.23 -8.51 5.02
N SER A 70 1.42 -7.96 4.73
CA SER A 70 2.58 -8.03 5.63
C SER A 70 2.30 -7.41 7.00
N VAL A 71 1.65 -6.24 7.04
CA VAL A 71 1.23 -5.59 8.28
C VAL A 71 0.11 -6.38 8.95
N GLY A 72 -0.84 -6.90 8.17
CA GLY A 72 -1.97 -7.69 8.68
C GLY A 72 -1.48 -8.93 9.43
N LYS A 73 -0.53 -9.64 8.83
CA LYS A 73 0.15 -10.80 9.41
C LYS A 73 0.95 -10.42 10.66
N ALA A 74 1.70 -9.33 10.62
CA ALA A 74 2.46 -8.84 11.77
C ALA A 74 1.56 -8.45 12.96
N ARG A 75 0.35 -7.92 12.69
CA ARG A 75 -0.65 -7.55 13.69
C ARG A 75 -1.55 -8.71 14.13
N GLY A 76 -1.50 -9.87 13.47
CA GLY A 76 -2.42 -10.99 13.71
C GLY A 76 -3.88 -10.68 13.33
N LEU A 77 -4.09 -9.87 12.29
CA LEU A 77 -5.43 -9.51 11.81
C LEU A 77 -6.02 -10.62 10.94
N ASP A 78 -7.31 -10.92 11.14
CA ASP A 78 -8.07 -11.78 10.23
C ASP A 78 -8.45 -10.99 8.96
N MET A 79 -7.75 -11.26 7.86
CA MET A 79 -7.99 -10.65 6.56
C MET A 79 -8.88 -11.50 5.65
N SER A 80 -9.34 -12.67 6.10
CA SER A 80 -10.12 -13.61 5.26
C SER A 80 -11.47 -13.05 4.79
N LYS A 81 -11.97 -12.03 5.49
CA LYS A 81 -13.24 -11.35 5.21
C LYS A 81 -13.06 -10.00 4.51
N LEU A 82 -11.83 -9.61 4.21
CA LEU A 82 -11.56 -8.38 3.49
C LEU A 82 -11.67 -8.63 1.99
N GLU A 83 -12.56 -7.87 1.35
CA GLU A 83 -12.58 -7.78 -0.11
C GLU A 83 -11.42 -6.88 -0.57
N PRO A 84 -10.52 -7.35 -1.47
CA PRO A 84 -9.37 -6.59 -1.94
C PRO A 84 -9.71 -5.20 -2.52
N GLY A 85 -10.92 -5.02 -3.04
CA GLY A 85 -11.41 -3.75 -3.58
C GLY A 85 -12.05 -2.79 -2.57
N ASP A 86 -12.33 -3.24 -1.34
CA ASP A 86 -13.05 -2.45 -0.33
C ASP A 86 -12.08 -1.65 0.56
N ASN A 87 -11.52 -0.60 -0.04
CA ASN A 87 -10.55 0.28 0.63
C ASN A 87 -11.09 0.97 1.89
N ASP A 88 -12.41 1.09 2.05
CA ASP A 88 -13.01 1.67 3.25
C ASP A 88 -12.90 0.72 4.44
N ASN A 89 -13.25 -0.55 4.25
CA ASN A 89 -13.11 -1.56 5.30
C ASN A 89 -11.65 -1.95 5.56
N VAL A 90 -10.81 -1.97 4.51
CA VAL A 90 -9.35 -2.11 4.66
C VAL A 90 -8.80 -0.96 5.51
N GLY A 91 -9.11 0.30 5.15
CA GLY A 91 -8.65 1.46 5.91
C GLY A 91 -9.07 1.42 7.39
N LYS A 92 -10.31 1.00 7.68
CA LYS A 92 -10.81 0.83 9.06
C LYS A 92 -10.04 -0.26 9.81
N LEU A 93 -9.85 -1.44 9.21
CA LEU A 93 -9.17 -2.56 9.85
C LEU A 93 -7.72 -2.20 10.19
N PHE A 94 -7.02 -1.54 9.28
CA PHE A 94 -5.63 -1.12 9.46
C PHE A 94 -5.48 0.19 10.24
N GLY A 95 -6.58 0.90 10.51
CA GLY A 95 -6.56 2.18 11.20
C GLY A 95 -5.90 3.30 10.39
N ILE A 96 -5.97 3.26 9.05
CA ILE A 96 -5.43 4.27 8.14
C ILE A 96 -6.54 4.94 7.33
N ALA A 97 -6.20 5.99 6.56
CA ALA A 97 -7.17 6.59 5.65
C ALA A 97 -7.45 5.65 4.47
N ARG A 98 -8.68 5.65 3.96
CA ARG A 98 -9.05 4.92 2.74
C ARG A 98 -8.11 5.23 1.58
N SER A 99 -7.79 6.52 1.37
CA SER A 99 -6.86 6.96 0.32
C SER A 99 -5.47 6.32 0.45
N MET A 100 -4.95 6.21 1.67
CA MET A 100 -3.66 5.55 1.92
C MET A 100 -3.72 4.04 1.69
N ALA A 101 -4.79 3.37 2.15
CA ALA A 101 -4.97 1.94 1.88
C ALA A 101 -4.98 1.67 0.37
N ALA A 102 -5.73 2.48 -0.37
CA ALA A 102 -5.86 2.33 -1.81
C ALA A 102 -4.56 2.66 -2.56
N GLU A 103 -3.82 3.68 -2.12
CA GLU A 103 -2.49 3.99 -2.67
C GLU A 103 -1.50 2.84 -2.47
N ILE A 104 -1.46 2.23 -1.29
CA ILE A 104 -0.58 1.09 -1.03
C ILE A 104 -0.95 -0.11 -1.91
N GLN A 105 -2.25 -0.36 -2.11
CA GLN A 105 -2.72 -1.43 -3.01
C GLN A 105 -2.36 -1.13 -4.47
N PHE A 106 -2.47 0.14 -4.89
CA PHE A 106 -2.00 0.57 -6.21
C PHE A 106 -0.51 0.29 -6.36
N GLU A 107 0.34 0.83 -5.49
CA GLU A 107 1.79 0.66 -5.55
C GLU A 107 2.25 -0.81 -5.48
N ASN A 108 1.51 -1.64 -4.74
CA ASN A 108 1.74 -3.09 -4.70
C ASN A 108 1.44 -3.76 -6.04
N ASP A 109 0.25 -3.51 -6.59
CA ASP A 109 -0.25 -4.23 -7.77
C ASP A 109 0.18 -3.59 -9.10
N ASP A 110 0.78 -2.40 -9.06
CA ASP A 110 1.12 -1.62 -10.24
C ASP A 110 2.21 -2.29 -11.09
N ASP A 111 1.71 -3.11 -12.03
CA ASP A 111 2.44 -3.89 -13.03
C ASP A 111 2.35 -3.20 -14.42
N PHE A 112 2.72 -1.91 -14.52
CA PHE A 112 2.87 -1.22 -15.80
C PHE A 112 3.66 -2.07 -16.82
N CYS A 113 3.29 -1.99 -18.10
CA CYS A 113 3.70 -2.91 -19.17
C CYS A 113 5.23 -3.05 -19.39
N CYS A 114 6.02 -2.13 -18.84
CA CYS A 114 7.48 -2.10 -18.91
C CYS A 114 8.18 -2.45 -17.59
N ARG A 115 7.45 -2.81 -16.52
CA ARG A 115 8.03 -3.18 -15.22
C ARG A 115 8.21 -4.69 -15.09
N GLU A 116 9.27 -5.08 -14.39
CA GLU A 116 9.50 -6.48 -14.02
C GLU A 116 8.43 -6.93 -13.03
N LYS A 117 7.70 -8.00 -13.39
CA LYS A 117 6.51 -8.48 -12.68
C LYS A 117 6.80 -9.54 -11.61
N SER A 118 8.08 -9.82 -11.36
CA SER A 118 8.45 -10.84 -10.39
C SER A 118 8.05 -10.41 -8.97
N PRO A 119 7.58 -11.34 -8.11
CA PRO A 119 7.28 -11.03 -6.71
C PRO A 119 8.44 -10.39 -5.94
N GLU A 120 9.70 -10.72 -6.28
CA GLU A 120 10.91 -10.09 -5.76
C GLU A 120 11.07 -8.64 -6.20
N ALA A 121 10.90 -8.37 -7.50
CA ALA A 121 10.99 -7.01 -8.02
C ALA A 121 9.89 -6.12 -7.42
N ARG A 122 8.68 -6.67 -7.24
CA ARG A 122 7.59 -6.01 -6.51
C ARG A 122 7.98 -5.69 -5.08
N PHE A 123 8.54 -6.66 -4.35
CA PHE A 123 9.03 -6.42 -2.98
C PHE A 123 10.04 -5.28 -2.93
N ALA A 124 11.07 -5.32 -3.77
CA ALA A 124 12.12 -4.30 -3.79
C ALA A 124 11.54 -2.90 -4.08
N ARG A 125 10.70 -2.78 -5.11
CA ARG A 125 10.04 -1.53 -5.51
C ARG A 125 9.16 -0.97 -4.39
N VAL A 126 8.25 -1.80 -3.86
CA VAL A 126 7.31 -1.36 -2.82
C VAL A 126 8.09 -0.94 -1.58
N ARG A 127 9.09 -1.72 -1.17
CA ARG A 127 9.93 -1.37 -0.02
C ARG A 127 10.65 -0.04 -0.22
N GLU A 128 11.24 0.20 -1.39
CA GLU A 128 11.89 1.47 -1.75
C GLU A 128 10.89 2.63 -1.69
N TRP A 129 9.69 2.44 -2.24
CA TRP A 129 8.60 3.42 -2.15
C TRP A 129 8.23 3.71 -0.68
N VAL A 130 8.06 2.69 0.17
CA VAL A 130 7.76 2.90 1.59
C VAL A 130 8.85 3.73 2.27
N VAL A 131 10.12 3.43 1.99
CA VAL A 131 11.26 4.19 2.54
C VAL A 131 11.23 5.65 2.08
N SER A 132 10.89 5.91 0.81
CA SER A 132 10.83 7.29 0.29
C SER A 132 9.68 8.11 0.86
N GLN A 133 8.60 7.47 1.33
CA GLN A 133 7.47 8.13 1.99
C GLN A 133 7.72 8.44 3.49
N ILE A 134 8.71 7.80 4.12
CA ILE A 134 9.03 8.04 5.53
C ILE A 134 9.84 9.33 5.65
N ARG A 135 9.31 10.27 6.43
CA ARG A 135 10.01 11.51 6.76
C ARG A 135 11.22 11.17 7.62
N GLN A 136 12.38 11.68 7.22
CA GLN A 136 13.52 11.76 8.13
C GLN A 136 13.11 12.68 9.27
N GLU A 137 13.19 12.20 10.51
CA GLU A 137 13.02 13.08 11.65
C GLU A 137 14.16 14.09 11.59
N ASP A 138 13.84 15.38 11.49
CA ASP A 138 14.82 16.44 11.62
C ASP A 138 15.52 16.22 12.96
N SER A 139 16.77 15.79 12.91
CA SER A 139 17.68 15.71 14.05
C SER A 139 18.05 17.12 14.49
N ASN A 140 17.07 17.87 15.00
CA ASN A 140 17.27 19.11 15.71
C ASN A 140 17.25 18.81 17.20
N ALA A 141 18.47 18.58 17.71
CA ALA A 141 18.85 18.73 19.10
C ALA A 141 18.70 20.19 19.57
#